data_AF-A0A6L9M1N6-F1
#
_entry.id   AF-A0A6L9M1N6-F1
#
_cell.length_a   1.000
_cell.length_b   1.000
_cell.length_c   1.000
_cell.angle_alpha   90.00
_cell.angle_beta   90.00
_cell.angle_gamma   90.00
#
_symmetry.space_group_name_H-M   'P 1'
#
loop_
_entity.id
_entity.type
_entity.pdbx_description
1 polymer ?
#
loop_
_entity_poly.entity_id
_entity_poly.type
_entity_poly.pdbx_seq_one_letter_code
_entity_poly.pdbx_strand_id
1 'polypeptide(L)'
;YPLWMDSVPFPTKFKHPTLQTYTGKGSARQHVIHFKILTGAIADQDALKIRLFASTLKGTAFDWYSTLPENSIQNWAMLETRFLTHFKGEDHPVTMAQLCSLKQGENEST
;
A
#
# COMPACT_ATOMS: atom_id res chain seq x y z
N TYR A 1 12.50 -11.58 -6.85
CA TYR A 1 11.11 -12.01 -6.55
C TYR A 1 11.20 -13.24 -5.64
N PRO A 2 10.70 -13.22 -4.39
CA PRO A 2 11.00 -14.31 -3.45
C PRO A 2 10.07 -15.53 -3.59
N LEU A 3 10.65 -16.68 -3.92
CA LEU A 3 9.97 -17.95 -4.22
C LEU A 3 9.21 -18.59 -3.03
N TRP A 4 9.47 -18.17 -1.79
CA TRP A 4 8.73 -18.66 -0.62
C TRP A 4 7.30 -18.09 -0.55
N MET A 5 7.00 -17.04 -1.33
CA MET A 5 5.67 -16.45 -1.40
C MET A 5 4.63 -17.38 -2.02
N ASP A 6 5.01 -18.28 -2.92
CA ASP A 6 4.08 -19.23 -3.56
C ASP A 6 3.72 -20.43 -2.68
N SER A 7 4.47 -20.68 -1.61
CA SER A 7 4.25 -21.83 -0.72
C SER A 7 3.22 -21.58 0.38
N VAL A 8 2.75 -20.34 0.57
CA VAL A 8 1.77 -20.00 1.60
C VAL A 8 0.37 -19.90 0.99
N PRO A 9 -0.49 -20.93 1.17
CA PRO A 9 -1.85 -20.90 0.66
C PRO A 9 -2.63 -19.76 1.33
N PHE A 10 -3.41 -19.01 0.55
CA PHE A 10 -4.33 -18.02 1.10
C PHE A 10 -5.43 -18.75 1.90
N PRO A 11 -5.82 -18.25 3.09
CA PRO A 11 -6.93 -18.84 3.82
C PRO A 11 -8.22 -18.74 2.99
N THR A 12 -9.00 -19.83 2.95
CA THR A 12 -10.19 -20.04 2.09
C THR A 12 -11.30 -19.00 2.27
N LYS A 13 -11.23 -18.15 3.31
CA LYS A 13 -12.17 -17.06 3.62
C LYS A 13 -11.60 -15.66 3.39
N PHE A 14 -10.48 -15.54 2.68
CA PHE A 14 -9.88 -14.24 2.34
C PHE A 14 -10.77 -13.52 1.33
N LYS A 15 -11.75 -12.76 1.82
CA LYS A 15 -12.32 -11.67 1.03
C LYS A 15 -11.21 -10.64 0.89
N HIS A 16 -10.63 -10.53 -0.31
CA HIS A 16 -9.71 -9.43 -0.61
C HIS A 16 -10.45 -8.14 -0.21
N PRO A 17 -10.02 -7.43 0.85
CA PRO A 17 -10.54 -6.09 1.04
C PRO A 17 -10.23 -5.32 -0.24
N THR A 18 -11.12 -4.44 -0.68
CA THR A 18 -10.88 -3.60 -1.85
C THR A 18 -9.74 -2.65 -1.50
N LEU A 19 -8.51 -3.13 -1.62
CA LEU A 19 -7.32 -2.38 -1.32
C LEU A 19 -7.15 -1.36 -2.45
N GLN A 20 -7.15 -0.08 -2.09
CA GLN A 20 -6.95 0.99 -3.05
C GLN A 20 -5.59 0.81 -3.70
N THR A 21 -5.53 0.93 -5.02
CA THR A 21 -4.25 0.80 -5.73
C THR A 21 -3.46 2.10 -5.61
N TYR A 22 -2.17 2.00 -5.27
CA TYR A 22 -1.25 3.12 -5.26
C TYR A 22 -0.40 3.12 -6.52
N THR A 23 -0.51 4.17 -7.32
CA THR A 23 0.21 4.32 -8.59
C THR A 23 1.54 5.08 -8.45
N GLY A 24 1.90 5.51 -7.25
CA GLY A 24 2.99 6.48 -7.04
C GLY A 24 2.50 7.91 -7.25
N LYS A 25 1.27 8.22 -6.80
CA LYS A 25 0.70 9.56 -6.79
C LYS A 25 -0.12 9.73 -5.51
N GLY A 26 0.04 10.87 -4.84
CA GLY A 26 -0.61 11.16 -3.57
C GLY A 26 0.17 10.65 -2.36
N SER A 27 -0.39 10.80 -1.15
CA SER A 27 0.34 10.53 0.09
C SER A 27 0.58 9.03 0.32
N ALA A 28 1.84 8.61 0.16
CA ALA A 28 2.32 7.28 0.51
C ALA A 28 2.02 6.92 1.98
N ARG A 29 2.05 7.91 2.87
CA ARG A 29 1.73 7.74 4.28
C ARG A 29 0.26 7.36 4.50
N GLN A 30 -0.67 8.02 3.82
CA GLN A 30 -2.09 7.67 3.88
C GLN A 30 -2.33 6.25 3.34
N HIS A 31 -1.67 5.88 2.24
CA HIS A 31 -1.75 4.53 1.68
C HIS A 31 -1.31 3.45 2.68
N VAL A 32 -0.17 3.65 3.35
CA VAL A 32 0.32 2.73 4.39
C VAL A 32 -0.65 2.62 5.56
N ILE A 33 -1.22 3.73 6.03
CA ILE A 33 -2.18 3.73 7.14
C ILE A 33 -3.46 2.98 6.75
N HIS A 34 -4.02 3.27 5.58
CA HIS A 34 -5.21 2.59 5.06
C HIS A 34 -4.96 1.09 4.89
N PHE A 35 -3.81 0.71 4.33
CA PHE A 35 -3.42 -0.68 4.20
C PHE A 35 -3.41 -1.38 5.56
N LYS A 36 -2.76 -0.80 6.58
CA LYS A 36 -2.68 -1.38 7.93
C LYS A 36 -4.06 -1.54 8.59
N ILE A 37 -4.97 -0.58 8.38
CA ILE A 37 -6.35 -0.67 8.88
C ILE A 37 -7.09 -1.84 8.22
N LEU A 38 -6.97 -1.98 6.89
CA LEU A 38 -7.67 -3.03 6.13
C LEU A 38 -7.08 -4.42 6.33
N THR A 39 -5.76 -4.53 6.49
CA THR A 39 -5.07 -5.83 6.69
C THR A 39 -4.90 -6.20 8.15
N GLY A 40 -5.14 -5.28 9.08
CA GLY A 40 -4.85 -5.45 10.51
C GLY A 40 -5.51 -6.67 11.15
N ALA A 41 -6.66 -7.11 10.64
CA ALA A 41 -7.35 -8.32 11.12
C ALA A 41 -7.01 -9.61 10.34
N ILE A 42 -6.28 -9.53 9.22
CA ILE A 42 -6.16 -10.63 8.25
C ILE A 42 -4.70 -11.08 8.02
N ALA A 43 -3.74 -10.17 8.16
CA ALA A 43 -2.34 -10.46 7.92
C ALA A 43 -1.56 -10.26 9.22
N ASP A 44 -1.39 -11.31 10.02
CA ASP A 44 -0.47 -11.27 11.17
C ASP A 44 0.99 -11.48 10.70
N GLN A 45 1.17 -12.29 9.66
CA GLN A 45 2.47 -12.61 9.08
C GLN A 45 3.01 -11.50 8.17
N ASP A 46 4.26 -11.07 8.39
CA ASP A 46 4.98 -10.10 7.55
C ASP A 46 4.98 -10.49 6.07
N ALA A 47 5.17 -11.79 5.81
CA ALA A 47 5.08 -12.41 4.50
C ALA A 47 3.79 -12.05 3.74
N LEU A 48 2.65 -12.21 4.42
CA LEU A 48 1.33 -11.93 3.87
C LEU A 48 1.12 -10.42 3.70
N LYS A 49 1.57 -9.60 4.65
CA LYS A 49 1.51 -8.13 4.54
C LYS A 49 2.27 -7.63 3.32
N ILE A 50 3.50 -8.10 3.11
CA ILE A 50 4.33 -7.70 1.97
C ILE A 50 3.66 -8.10 0.65
N ARG A 51 3.17 -9.35 0.55
CA ARG A 51 2.50 -9.87 -0.66
C ARG A 51 1.22 -9.09 -0.98
N LEU A 52 0.39 -8.82 0.03
CA LEU A 52 -0.82 -8.02 -0.12
C LEU A 52 -0.50 -6.59 -0.50
N PHE A 53 0.50 -5.97 0.11
CA PHE A 53 0.90 -4.62 -0.22
C PHE A 53 1.40 -4.52 -1.65
N ALA A 54 2.24 -5.46 -2.11
CA ALA A 54 2.69 -5.53 -3.49
C ALA A 54 1.50 -5.58 -4.48
N SER A 55 0.42 -6.29 -4.13
CA SER A 55 -0.81 -6.34 -4.96
C SER A 55 -1.55 -5.00 -5.06
N THR A 56 -1.30 -4.07 -4.13
CA THR A 56 -1.85 -2.70 -4.18
C THR A 56 -1.04 -1.77 -5.06
N LEU A 57 0.21 -2.12 -5.40
CA LEU A 57 1.08 -1.24 -6.16
C LEU A 57 0.80 -1.38 -7.66
N LYS A 58 0.72 -0.25 -8.36
CA LYS A 58 0.62 -0.18 -9.82
C LYS A 58 1.54 0.91 -10.39
N GLY A 59 1.79 0.86 -11.69
CA GLY A 59 2.56 1.90 -12.38
C GLY A 59 3.93 2.12 -11.73
N THR A 60 4.28 3.39 -11.48
CA THR A 60 5.56 3.81 -10.88
C THR A 60 5.84 3.14 -9.54
N ALA A 61 4.81 2.88 -8.73
CA ALA A 61 5.01 2.21 -7.45
C ALA A 61 5.36 0.72 -7.59
N PHE A 62 4.80 0.05 -8.60
CA PHE A 62 5.14 -1.34 -8.89
C PHE A 62 6.50 -1.45 -9.58
N ASP A 63 6.85 -0.49 -10.43
CA ASP A 63 8.17 -0.39 -11.06
C ASP A 63 9.25 -0.27 -9.98
N TRP A 64 9.09 0.67 -9.04
CA TRP A 64 9.97 0.80 -7.87
C TRP A 64 10.09 -0.52 -7.10
N TYR A 65 8.97 -1.18 -6.81
CA TYR A 65 8.99 -2.45 -6.09
C TYR A 65 9.79 -3.53 -6.84
N SER A 66 9.72 -3.54 -8.17
CA SER A 66 10.45 -4.45 -9.05
C SER A 66 11.95 -4.14 -9.12
N THR A 67 12.36 -2.90 -8.85
CA THR A 67 13.78 -2.52 -8.75
C THR A 67 14.45 -2.94 -7.44
N LEU A 68 13.68 -3.39 -6.44
CA LEU A 68 14.24 -3.76 -5.15
C LEU A 68 15.05 -5.04 -5.26
N PRO A 69 16.27 -5.09 -4.65
CA PRO A 69 17.09 -6.28 -4.70
C PRO A 69 16.42 -7.45 -3.97
N GLU A 70 16.72 -8.66 -4.43
CA GLU A 70 16.22 -9.88 -3.81
C GLU A 70 16.70 -9.99 -2.36
N ASN A 71 15.82 -10.42 -1.45
CA ASN A 71 16.06 -10.45 0.01
C ASN A 71 16.29 -9.08 0.69
N SER A 72 16.07 -7.97 -0.01
CA SER A 72 16.20 -6.62 0.59
C SER A 72 15.10 -6.26 1.59
N ILE A 73 13.98 -6.99 1.55
CA ILE A 73 12.84 -6.85 2.47
C ILE A 73 12.71 -8.15 3.25
N GLN A 74 12.99 -8.10 4.54
CA GLN A 74 12.86 -9.26 5.44
C GLN A 74 11.58 -9.22 6.27
N ASN A 75 10.99 -8.05 6.47
CA ASN A 75 9.78 -7.84 7.25
C ASN A 75 8.99 -6.62 6.76
N TRP A 76 7.76 -6.46 7.26
CA TRP A 76 6.88 -5.34 6.90
C TRP A 76 7.52 -3.98 7.23
N ALA A 77 8.16 -3.85 8.39
CA ALA A 77 8.73 -2.57 8.84
C ALA A 77 9.82 -2.04 7.90
N MET A 78 10.64 -2.95 7.34
CA MET A 78 11.65 -2.59 6.33
C MET A 78 11.00 -2.09 5.03
N LEU A 79 9.96 -2.77 4.55
CA LEU A 79 9.21 -2.35 3.36
C LEU A 79 8.55 -0.99 3.59
N GLU A 80 7.85 -0.83 4.72
CA GLU A 80 7.16 0.40 5.11
C GLU A 80 8.13 1.59 5.11
N THR A 81 9.28 1.42 5.76
CA THR A 81 10.31 2.47 5.83
C THR A 81 10.83 2.82 4.45
N ARG A 82 11.22 1.84 3.64
CA ARG A 82 11.75 2.09 2.29
C ARG A 82 10.73 2.75 1.37
N PHE A 83 9.48 2.29 1.44
CA PHE A 83 8.38 2.85 0.68
C PHE A 83 8.13 4.31 1.06
N LEU A 84 8.00 4.60 2.36
CA LEU A 84 7.81 5.95 2.85
C LEU A 84 9.01 6.86 2.58
N THR A 85 10.23 6.33 2.56
CA THR A 85 11.44 7.09 2.19
C THR A 85 11.49 7.40 0.69
N HIS A 86 11.13 6.44 -0.17
CA HIS A 86 11.17 6.62 -1.62
C HIS A 86 10.07 7.57 -2.10
N PHE A 87 8.83 7.36 -1.64
CA PHE A 87 7.69 8.21 -1.98
C PHE A 87 7.53 9.42 -1.05
N LYS A 88 8.51 9.68 -0.17
CA LYS A 88 8.53 10.85 0.72
C LYS A 88 8.51 12.17 -0.05
N GLY A 89 9.12 12.18 -1.24
CA GLY A 89 9.22 13.36 -2.09
C GLY A 89 7.89 13.83 -2.69
N GLU A 90 6.85 12.99 -2.65
CA GLU A 90 5.50 13.36 -3.07
C GLU A 90 4.59 13.75 -1.89
N ASP A 91 5.12 13.78 -0.66
CA ASP A 91 4.48 14.43 0.48
C ASP A 91 4.68 15.94 0.31
N HIS A 92 4.00 16.52 -0.68
CA HIS A 92 3.68 17.93 -0.60
C HIS A 92 2.89 18.09 0.70
N PRO A 93 3.21 19.10 1.55
CA PRO A 93 2.44 19.34 2.76
C PRO A 93 0.98 19.47 2.33
N VAL A 94 0.17 18.49 2.71
CA VAL A 94 -1.27 18.48 2.45
C VAL A 94 -1.81 19.67 3.22
N THR A 95 -1.80 20.82 2.56
CA THR A 95 -2.25 22.07 3.14
C THR A 95 -3.76 21.93 3.27
N MET A 96 -4.33 22.48 4.35
CA MET A 96 -5.78 22.40 4.67
C MET A 96 -6.71 22.71 3.47
N ALA A 97 -6.23 23.43 2.46
CA ALA A 97 -6.91 23.67 1.19
C ALA A 97 -7.29 22.38 0.41
N GLN A 98 -6.45 21.33 0.39
CA GLN A 98 -6.76 20.06 -0.30
C GLN A 98 -7.78 19.22 0.47
N LEU A 99 -7.85 19.37 1.80
CA LEU A 99 -8.85 18.67 2.64
C LEU A 99 -10.27 19.20 2.42
N CYS A 100 -10.44 20.48 2.07
CA CYS A 100 -11.77 21.03 1.73
C CYS A 100 -12.27 20.59 0.36
N SER A 101 -11.40 20.23 -0.60
CA SER A 101 -11.83 19.79 -1.93
C SER A 101 -12.36 18.35 -1.96
N LEU A 102 -12.00 17.51 -1.00
CA LEU A 102 -12.48 16.12 -0.92
C LEU A 102 -13.87 15.98 -0.27
N LYS A 103 -14.47 17.09 0.23
CA LYS A 103 -15.81 17.08 0.85
C LYS A 103 -16.88 17.82 0.04
N GLN A 104 -16.71 18.01 -1.26
CA GLN A 104 -17.79 18.55 -2.09
C GLN A 104 -17.90 17.84 -3.44
N GLY A 105 -17.97 16.51 -3.35
CA GLY A 105 -18.31 15.61 -4.44
C GLY A 105 -19.47 14.67 -4.07
N GLU A 106 -20.42 15.12 -3.26
CA GLU A 106 -21.75 14.51 -3.21
C GLU A 106 -22.76 15.57 -3.66
N ASN A 107 -22.72 15.81 -4.97
CA ASN A 107 -23.89 16.25 -5.71
C ASN A 107 -24.81 15.03 -5.83
N GLU A 108 -25.56 14.70 -4.77
CA GLU A 108 -26.76 13.88 -4.92
C GLU A 108 -27.86 14.79 -5.46
N SER A 109 -28.03 14.66 -6.78
CA SER A 109 -29.29 14.62 -7.53
C SER A 109 -30.32 15.75 -7.37
N THR A 110 -30.64 16.30 -8.55
CA THR A 110 -31.85 17.03 -8.98
C THR A 110 -33.11 16.81 -8.14
#